data_AF-A0A1A3SVI5-F1
#
_entry.id   AF-A0A1A3SVI5-F1
#
_cell.length_a   1.000
_cell.length_b   1.000
_cell.length_c   1.000
_cell.angle_alpha   90.00
_cell.angle_beta   90.00
_cell.angle_gamma   90.00
#
_symmetry.space_group_name_H-M   'P 1'
#
loop_
_entity.id
_entity.type
_entity.pdbx_description
1 polymer ?
#
loop_
_entity_poly.entity_id
_entity_poly.type
_entity_poly.pdbx_seq_one_letter_code
_entity_poly.pdbx_strand_id
1 'polypeptide(L)'
;MRRLLASLTALVITGGAGLFGVGVASADDTQSGWTADHGAPDNGPPPLGTPGRGYALGGAHVLGIPYDEYIKRTGAEWFPGLDRQIVDYPAGQVQGHVLERLFPGIGRLDDNFPGIGIDGPSIGESVDEGAPNTIRAIRQGGPGTVIGLSEGAMVLNEVQAQLANDPTAPPPDKLSFAMYGDPVAKHAFGESFLTQMFPVGSVVPALDYRIPAPVESQYDTYQFVSAYDSIADWPDRPDNWMSLANAVVGLATGHTAVAFTNPSMVPPQNIRTNVNSKGAKTTTYMIPEQHLPLVLPFKYLGVDEGTLNRLDGVLKPMVDAGYSRNDDPLTAPITVDPVNGYDPAAVTAPATQAAFGGGSDPVSQLLSGMQYVLNHQGG
;
A
#
# COMPACT_ATOMS: atom_id res chain seq x y z
N MET A 1 -15.16 -23.34 6.51
CA MET A 1 -15.53 -22.47 5.37
C MET A 1 -14.90 -21.07 5.48
N ARG A 2 -15.21 -20.25 6.51
CA ARG A 2 -14.64 -18.87 6.62
C ARG A 2 -13.11 -18.78 6.63
N ARG A 3 -12.41 -19.63 7.40
CA ARG A 3 -10.92 -19.64 7.41
C ARG A 3 -10.31 -20.11 6.08
N LEU A 4 -10.92 -21.09 5.43
CA LEU A 4 -10.47 -21.58 4.12
C LEU A 4 -10.67 -20.52 3.02
N LEU A 5 -11.82 -19.84 3.03
CA LEU A 5 -12.09 -18.72 2.14
C LEU A 5 -11.12 -17.56 2.41
N ALA A 6 -10.89 -17.19 3.67
CA ALA A 6 -9.92 -16.16 4.04
C ALA A 6 -8.49 -16.50 3.63
N SER A 7 -8.06 -17.77 3.80
CA SER A 7 -6.75 -18.23 3.33
C SER A 7 -6.63 -18.24 1.81
N LEU A 8 -7.69 -18.63 1.08
CA LEU A 8 -7.72 -18.56 -0.39
C LEU A 8 -7.75 -17.12 -0.89
N THR A 9 -8.52 -16.25 -0.27
CA THR A 9 -8.55 -14.81 -0.59
C THR A 9 -7.22 -14.16 -0.27
N ALA A 10 -6.59 -14.48 0.86
CA ALA A 10 -5.23 -14.03 1.18
C ALA A 10 -4.26 -14.48 0.09
N LEU A 11 -4.33 -15.76 -0.34
CA LEU A 11 -3.50 -16.31 -1.41
C LEU A 11 -3.74 -15.62 -2.76
N VAL A 12 -4.98 -15.27 -3.10
CA VAL A 12 -5.34 -14.56 -4.34
C VAL A 12 -4.86 -13.11 -4.30
N ILE A 13 -5.03 -12.42 -3.18
CA ILE A 13 -4.57 -11.04 -2.97
C ILE A 13 -3.04 -10.99 -3.02
N THR A 14 -2.36 -11.92 -2.35
CA THR A 14 -0.89 -11.97 -2.33
C THR A 14 -0.31 -12.49 -3.65
N GLY A 15 -0.98 -13.45 -4.30
CA GLY A 15 -0.59 -13.96 -5.61
C GLY A 15 -0.82 -12.93 -6.71
N GLY A 16 -1.87 -12.11 -6.61
CA GLY A 16 -2.13 -10.98 -7.50
C GLY A 16 -0.99 -9.97 -7.47
N ALA A 17 -0.52 -9.57 -6.28
CA ALA A 17 0.60 -8.64 -6.13
C ALA A 17 1.89 -9.09 -6.86
N GLY A 18 2.18 -10.40 -6.89
CA GLY A 18 3.30 -10.98 -7.66
C GLY A 18 3.05 -11.10 -9.17
N LEU A 19 1.78 -11.18 -9.61
CA LEU A 19 1.38 -11.35 -11.02
C LEU A 19 1.20 -10.03 -11.78
N PHE A 20 1.14 -8.89 -11.09
CA PHE A 20 1.05 -7.56 -11.73
C PHE A 20 2.39 -7.00 -12.25
N GLY A 21 3.49 -7.76 -12.12
CA GLY A 21 4.78 -7.43 -12.72
C GLY A 21 4.98 -8.12 -14.06
N VAL A 22 4.57 -7.50 -15.17
CA VAL A 22 4.74 -8.07 -16.52
C VAL A 22 5.75 -7.27 -17.36
N GLY A 23 6.83 -7.94 -17.78
CA GLY A 23 7.53 -7.66 -19.04
C GLY A 23 8.88 -6.92 -18.99
N VAL A 24 9.91 -7.60 -19.52
CA VAL A 24 11.33 -7.23 -19.54
C VAL A 24 11.63 -6.04 -20.45
N ALA A 25 12.34 -5.04 -19.93
CA ALA A 25 13.26 -4.19 -20.68
C ALA A 25 14.53 -4.01 -19.85
N SER A 26 15.69 -4.41 -20.37
CA SER A 26 16.96 -4.14 -19.69
C SER A 26 17.32 -2.67 -19.90
N ALA A 27 17.51 -1.92 -18.82
CA ALA A 27 18.15 -0.60 -18.86
C ALA A 27 19.47 -0.66 -18.08
N ASP A 28 20.49 0.02 -18.63
CA ASP A 28 21.82 0.14 -18.04
C ASP A 28 21.78 0.89 -16.70
N ASP A 29 22.47 0.31 -15.70
CA ASP A 29 22.61 0.79 -14.30
C ASP A 29 23.46 2.07 -14.14
N THR A 30 23.43 3.00 -15.10
CA THR A 30 24.21 4.23 -14.97
C THR A 30 23.39 5.47 -15.24
N GLN A 31 23.14 6.21 -14.15
CA GLN A 31 22.57 7.57 -14.04
C GLN A 31 21.04 7.71 -13.98
N SER A 32 20.47 7.49 -12.80
CA SER A 32 19.41 8.37 -12.28
C SER A 32 19.50 8.46 -10.76
N GLY A 33 20.31 9.40 -10.28
CA GLY A 33 20.25 9.81 -8.88
C GLY A 33 19.05 10.73 -8.68
N TRP A 34 18.24 10.47 -7.66
CA TRP A 34 17.26 11.43 -7.15
C TRP A 34 17.89 12.82 -7.00
N THR A 35 17.28 13.85 -7.60
CA THR A 35 17.66 15.25 -7.41
C THR A 35 16.57 16.00 -6.62
N ALA A 36 17.00 17.01 -5.85
CA ALA A 36 16.11 17.85 -5.05
C ALA A 36 15.05 18.60 -5.87
N ASP A 37 15.24 18.72 -7.19
CA ASP A 37 14.33 19.39 -8.13
C ASP A 37 13.03 18.60 -8.40
N HIS A 38 12.83 17.45 -7.74
CA HIS A 38 11.60 16.64 -7.81
C HIS A 38 10.77 16.72 -6.51
N GLY A 39 11.11 17.63 -5.59
CA GLY A 39 10.24 18.02 -4.47
C GLY A 39 9.11 18.93 -4.93
N ALA A 40 7.92 18.76 -4.35
CA ALA A 40 6.77 19.63 -4.58
C ALA A 40 7.11 21.12 -4.29
N PRO A 41 6.50 22.08 -5.01
CA PRO A 41 6.82 23.50 -4.87
C PRO A 41 6.51 24.08 -3.47
N ASP A 42 7.35 25.03 -3.04
CA ASP A 42 7.45 25.68 -1.71
C ASP A 42 6.20 26.44 -1.18
N ASN A 43 5.02 26.30 -1.81
CA ASN A 43 3.80 27.05 -1.43
C ASN A 43 2.73 26.19 -0.74
N GLY A 44 3.10 25.00 -0.26
CA GLY A 44 2.19 24.10 0.46
C GLY A 44 1.99 24.45 1.94
N PRO A 45 0.98 23.87 2.61
CA PRO A 45 0.89 23.86 4.07
C PRO A 45 2.20 23.32 4.70
N PRO A 46 2.50 23.63 5.97
CA PRO A 46 3.72 23.17 6.63
C PRO A 46 3.93 21.67 6.42
N PRO A 47 5.17 21.21 6.16
CA PRO A 47 5.42 19.81 5.88
C PRO A 47 4.88 18.95 7.02
N LEU A 48 4.11 17.92 6.66
CA LEU A 48 3.64 16.92 7.61
C LEU A 48 4.84 16.18 8.22
N GLY A 49 4.63 15.58 9.39
CA GLY A 49 5.63 14.75 10.05
C GLY A 49 6.81 15.50 10.64
N THR A 50 7.80 14.71 11.05
CA THR A 50 8.99 15.20 11.72
C THR A 50 10.05 15.49 10.65
N PRO A 51 10.59 16.72 10.60
CA PRO A 51 11.63 17.07 9.63
C PRO A 51 12.94 16.34 9.92
N GLY A 52 13.83 16.27 8.93
CA GLY A 52 15.11 15.58 9.02
C GLY A 52 15.15 14.39 8.08
N ARG A 53 15.41 13.19 8.62
CA ARG A 53 15.53 11.97 7.82
C ARG A 53 14.17 11.46 7.34
N GLY A 54 14.13 10.90 6.14
CA GLY A 54 13.04 10.03 5.68
C GLY A 54 13.52 8.58 5.68
N TYR A 55 13.07 7.76 6.63
CA TYR A 55 13.42 6.34 6.68
C TYR A 55 12.41 5.54 5.86
N ALA A 56 12.73 5.27 4.60
CA ALA A 56 11.77 4.72 3.64
C ALA A 56 11.91 3.20 3.49
N LEU A 57 10.79 2.50 3.62
CA LEU A 57 10.63 1.06 3.40
C LEU A 57 9.56 0.84 2.32
N GLY A 58 9.94 0.16 1.24
CA GLY A 58 9.01 -0.23 0.17
C GLY A 58 8.09 -1.38 0.58
N GLY A 59 7.10 -1.65 -0.25
CA GLY A 59 6.35 -2.91 -0.21
C GLY A 59 7.11 -4.02 -0.96
N ALA A 60 6.42 -5.10 -1.32
CA ALA A 60 6.97 -6.12 -2.21
C ALA A 60 7.57 -5.48 -3.48
N HIS A 61 8.75 -5.93 -3.92
CA HIS A 61 9.33 -5.41 -5.17
C HIS A 61 8.34 -5.64 -6.33
N VAL A 62 8.36 -4.78 -7.33
CA VAL A 62 7.52 -4.91 -8.53
C VAL A 62 8.44 -5.19 -9.70
N LEU A 63 8.23 -6.30 -10.41
CA LEU A 63 9.08 -6.68 -11.55
C LEU A 63 9.12 -5.55 -12.58
N GLY A 64 10.33 -5.09 -12.89
CA GLY A 64 10.61 -4.02 -13.86
C GLY A 64 10.89 -2.64 -13.25
N ILE A 65 10.43 -2.34 -12.03
CA ILE A 65 10.65 -1.02 -11.41
C ILE A 65 11.93 -1.08 -10.57
N PRO A 66 12.92 -0.17 -10.75
CA PRO A 66 14.03 -0.01 -9.82
C PRO A 66 13.49 0.31 -8.43
N TYR A 67 13.62 -0.66 -7.53
CA TYR A 67 13.02 -0.65 -6.20
C TYR A 67 13.45 0.59 -5.40
N ASP A 68 14.71 1.01 -5.56
CA ASP A 68 15.26 2.18 -4.87
C ASP A 68 14.56 3.50 -5.21
N GLU A 69 14.25 3.72 -6.49
CA GLU A 69 13.62 4.97 -6.94
C GLU A 69 12.16 5.03 -6.50
N TYR A 70 11.48 3.89 -6.56
CA TYR A 70 10.13 3.69 -6.05
C TYR A 70 10.02 3.99 -4.55
N ILE A 71 10.93 3.45 -3.74
CA ILE A 71 10.94 3.68 -2.29
C ILE A 71 11.22 5.14 -1.98
N LYS A 72 12.21 5.74 -2.63
CA LYS A 72 12.55 7.15 -2.41
C LYS A 72 11.38 8.07 -2.76
N ARG A 73 10.58 7.75 -3.77
CA ARG A 73 9.42 8.55 -4.17
C ARG A 73 8.18 8.37 -3.29
N THR A 74 8.10 7.30 -2.50
CA THR A 74 6.97 7.02 -1.61
C THR A 74 6.71 8.20 -0.67
N GLY A 75 5.57 8.86 -0.81
CA GLY A 75 5.18 10.01 0.00
C GLY A 75 6.01 11.28 -0.23
N ALA A 76 6.70 11.43 -1.37
CA ALA A 76 7.54 12.60 -1.66
C ALA A 76 6.76 13.92 -1.64
N GLU A 77 5.54 13.94 -2.18
CA GLU A 77 4.68 15.14 -2.20
C GLU A 77 3.98 15.39 -0.86
N TRP A 78 3.81 14.35 -0.03
CA TRP A 78 3.25 14.46 1.32
C TRP A 78 4.26 15.00 2.34
N PHE A 79 5.53 14.62 2.16
CA PHE A 79 6.64 14.95 3.07
C PHE A 79 7.81 15.56 2.27
N PRO A 80 7.65 16.79 1.76
CA PRO A 80 8.70 17.47 1.03
C PRO A 80 9.87 17.83 1.97
N GLY A 81 11.09 17.82 1.44
CA GLY A 81 12.30 18.26 2.16
C GLY A 81 12.92 17.24 3.12
N LEU A 82 12.41 16.00 3.18
CA LEU A 82 13.09 14.92 3.93
C LEU A 82 14.38 14.46 3.23
N ASP A 83 15.42 14.21 4.02
CA ASP A 83 16.64 13.53 3.59
C ASP A 83 16.41 12.01 3.57
N ARG A 84 16.01 11.51 2.40
CA ARG A 84 15.46 10.17 2.23
C ARG A 84 16.57 9.12 2.11
N GLN A 85 16.50 8.12 2.99
CA GLN A 85 17.29 6.91 2.93
C GLN A 85 16.39 5.70 2.79
N ILE A 86 16.86 4.72 2.04
CA ILE A 86 16.24 3.40 2.00
C ILE A 86 16.74 2.64 3.23
N VAL A 87 15.83 1.96 3.92
CA VAL A 87 16.20 0.99 4.96
C VAL A 87 16.14 -0.39 4.35
N ASP A 88 17.31 -1.02 4.21
CA ASP A 88 17.41 -2.35 3.62
C ASP A 88 16.74 -3.39 4.52
N TYR A 89 15.85 -4.17 3.91
CA TYR A 89 15.22 -5.34 4.48
C TYR A 89 14.76 -6.26 3.34
N PRO A 90 14.44 -7.55 3.60
CA PRO A 90 14.16 -8.49 2.53
C PRO A 90 12.98 -8.10 1.62
N ALA A 91 11.97 -7.39 2.15
CA ALA A 91 10.73 -7.03 1.46
C ALA A 91 10.13 -8.26 0.76
N GLY A 92 9.69 -9.21 1.58
CA GLY A 92 9.37 -10.60 1.28
C GLY A 92 8.37 -10.74 0.14
N GLN A 93 8.87 -10.67 -1.10
CA GLN A 93 8.03 -10.69 -2.29
C GLN A 93 7.22 -11.98 -2.41
N VAL A 94 7.79 -13.15 -2.10
CA VAL A 94 7.11 -14.41 -2.37
C VAL A 94 7.54 -15.51 -1.39
N GLN A 95 6.53 -16.31 -1.04
CA GLN A 95 6.32 -17.13 0.15
C GLN A 95 6.92 -18.52 -0.02
N GLY A 96 8.12 -18.61 -0.57
CA GLY A 96 8.64 -19.82 -1.19
C GLY A 96 8.47 -21.10 -0.39
N HIS A 97 9.02 -21.10 0.81
CA HIS A 97 8.98 -22.25 1.71
C HIS A 97 7.60 -22.41 2.40
N VAL A 98 6.82 -21.35 2.54
CA VAL A 98 5.48 -21.39 3.15
C VAL A 98 4.48 -22.02 2.17
N LEU A 99 4.53 -21.61 0.90
CA LEU A 99 3.76 -22.22 -0.18
C LEU A 99 4.22 -23.64 -0.45
N GLU A 100 5.51 -23.96 -0.35
CA GLU A 100 5.99 -25.35 -0.41
C GLU A 100 5.40 -26.23 0.72
N ARG A 101 5.21 -25.67 1.93
CA ARG A 101 4.54 -26.36 3.05
C ARG A 101 3.04 -26.58 2.80
N LEU A 102 2.37 -25.69 2.05
CA LEU A 102 0.95 -25.78 1.72
C LEU A 102 0.68 -26.57 0.43
N PHE A 103 1.60 -26.51 -0.53
CA PHE A 103 1.56 -27.07 -1.88
C PHE A 103 2.95 -27.63 -2.26
N PRO A 104 3.27 -28.88 -1.86
CA PRO A 104 4.58 -29.47 -2.13
C PRO A 104 4.92 -29.53 -3.62
N GLY A 105 6.10 -29.04 -4.00
CA GLY A 105 6.62 -29.00 -5.36
C GLY A 105 6.54 -27.62 -6.06
N ILE A 106 5.91 -26.62 -5.44
CA ILE A 106 5.76 -25.27 -6.03
C ILE A 106 7.07 -24.48 -6.01
N GLY A 107 7.98 -24.76 -5.07
CA GLY A 107 9.33 -24.17 -5.05
C GLY A 107 10.17 -24.49 -6.29
N ARG A 108 9.82 -25.56 -7.03
CA ARG A 108 10.49 -25.96 -8.28
C ARG A 108 10.10 -25.11 -9.49
N LEU A 109 9.16 -24.17 -9.33
CA LEU A 109 8.87 -23.18 -10.37
C LEU A 109 10.05 -22.22 -10.56
N ASP A 110 10.84 -21.98 -9.50
CA ASP A 110 12.04 -21.14 -9.57
C ASP A 110 13.16 -21.77 -10.44
N ASP A 111 13.22 -23.12 -10.52
CA ASP A 111 14.11 -23.85 -11.44
C ASP A 111 13.88 -23.45 -12.91
N ASN A 112 12.66 -23.06 -13.27
CA ASN A 112 12.24 -22.74 -14.64
C ASN A 112 12.08 -21.23 -14.89
N PHE A 113 12.02 -20.42 -13.83
CA PHE A 113 11.81 -18.97 -13.88
C PHE A 113 12.63 -18.27 -12.78
N PRO A 114 13.97 -18.27 -12.87
CA PRO A 114 14.81 -17.69 -11.84
C PRO A 114 14.47 -16.21 -11.60
N GLY A 115 14.24 -15.83 -10.34
CA GLY A 115 13.94 -14.45 -9.92
C GLY A 115 12.46 -14.15 -9.68
N ILE A 116 11.59 -15.16 -9.63
CA ILE A 116 10.18 -15.01 -9.21
C ILE A 116 9.98 -15.05 -7.68
N GLY A 117 11.05 -15.29 -6.92
CA GLY A 117 11.08 -15.15 -5.47
C GLY A 117 10.44 -16.29 -4.67
N ILE A 118 10.14 -17.45 -5.29
CA ILE A 118 9.54 -18.63 -4.62
C ILE A 118 10.58 -19.38 -3.74
N ASP A 119 11.72 -18.77 -3.41
CA ASP A 119 12.68 -19.25 -2.42
C ASP A 119 13.02 -18.18 -1.35
N GLY A 120 12.37 -17.01 -1.41
CA GLY A 120 12.59 -15.88 -0.50
C GLY A 120 12.01 -16.05 0.90
N PRO A 121 12.40 -15.16 1.84
CA PRO A 121 11.81 -15.14 3.18
C PRO A 121 10.32 -14.80 3.12
N SER A 122 9.58 -15.35 4.08
CA SER A 122 8.17 -15.01 4.30
C SER A 122 8.01 -13.55 4.72
N ILE A 123 6.80 -13.01 4.60
CA ILE A 123 6.48 -11.67 5.12
C ILE A 123 6.77 -11.59 6.63
N GLY A 124 6.48 -12.66 7.38
CA GLY A 124 6.83 -12.76 8.80
C GLY A 124 8.33 -12.54 9.06
N GLU A 125 9.18 -13.31 8.37
CA GLU A 125 10.64 -13.20 8.50
C GLU A 125 11.18 -11.84 8.03
N SER A 126 10.62 -11.32 6.95
CA SER A 126 10.99 -10.00 6.43
C SER A 126 10.65 -8.87 7.41
N VAL A 127 9.50 -8.94 8.09
CA VAL A 127 9.15 -7.99 9.15
C VAL A 127 10.08 -8.13 10.36
N ASP A 128 10.40 -9.36 10.77
CA ASP A 128 11.32 -9.65 11.88
C ASP A 128 12.74 -9.11 11.63
N GLU A 129 13.18 -9.03 10.37
CA GLU A 129 14.46 -8.41 9.98
C GLU A 129 14.35 -6.89 9.79
N GLY A 130 13.28 -6.41 9.14
CA GLY A 130 13.09 -5.01 8.80
C GLY A 130 12.95 -4.09 10.01
N ALA A 131 12.30 -4.55 11.08
CA ALA A 131 12.09 -3.75 12.28
C ALA A 131 13.40 -3.38 13.01
N PRO A 132 14.29 -4.32 13.37
CA PRO A 132 15.57 -3.98 13.98
C PRO A 132 16.50 -3.19 13.05
N ASN A 133 16.42 -3.39 11.73
CA ASN A 133 17.16 -2.59 10.76
C ASN A 133 16.71 -1.12 10.79
N THR A 134 15.39 -0.90 10.85
CA THR A 134 14.80 0.44 10.92
C THR A 134 15.13 1.14 12.23
N ILE A 135 15.01 0.46 13.38
CA ILE A 135 15.39 1.02 14.69
C ILE A 135 16.87 1.41 14.72
N ARG A 136 17.75 0.59 14.12
CA ARG A 136 19.18 0.90 14.00
C ARG A 136 19.40 2.14 13.14
N ALA A 137 18.72 2.25 11.99
CA ALA A 137 18.80 3.42 11.13
C ALA A 137 18.34 4.68 11.86
N ILE A 138 17.21 4.62 12.58
CA ILE A 138 16.68 5.72 13.41
C ILE A 138 17.72 6.20 14.43
N ARG A 139 18.33 5.27 15.16
CA ARG A 139 19.33 5.59 16.20
C ARG A 139 20.60 6.22 15.61
N GLN A 140 20.96 5.89 14.38
CA GLN A 140 22.13 6.44 13.69
C GLN A 140 21.85 7.76 12.97
N GLY A 141 20.65 7.91 12.39
CA GLY A 141 20.26 9.04 11.55
C GLY A 141 19.61 10.20 12.30
N GLY A 142 19.03 9.96 13.48
CA GLY A 142 18.38 11.00 14.29
C GLY A 142 16.92 11.29 13.90
N PRO A 143 16.42 12.50 14.19
CA PRO A 143 15.00 12.82 14.00
C PRO A 143 14.53 12.70 12.55
N GLY A 144 13.27 12.32 12.37
CA GLY A 144 12.72 12.17 11.03
C GLY A 144 11.37 11.46 10.96
N THR A 145 10.88 11.27 9.74
CA THR A 145 9.65 10.54 9.45
C THR A 145 10.00 9.15 8.93
N VAL A 146 9.41 8.11 9.53
CA VAL A 146 9.53 6.72 9.07
C VAL A 146 8.37 6.44 8.12
N ILE A 147 8.68 5.98 6.91
CA ILE A 147 7.74 5.88 5.79
C ILE A 147 7.68 4.42 5.34
N GLY A 148 6.50 3.82 5.36
CA GLY A 148 6.28 2.43 4.97
C GLY A 148 5.09 2.28 4.03
N LEU A 149 5.27 1.49 2.98
CA LEU A 149 4.23 1.11 2.04
C LEU A 149 3.98 -0.40 2.12
N SER A 150 2.70 -0.81 2.23
CA SER A 150 2.29 -2.21 2.25
C SER A 150 3.04 -3.00 3.34
N GLU A 151 3.85 -3.99 2.99
CA GLU A 151 4.73 -4.70 3.93
C GLU A 151 5.63 -3.77 4.75
N GLY A 152 6.15 -2.68 4.17
CA GLY A 152 6.91 -1.67 4.90
C GLY A 152 6.08 -1.07 6.05
N ALA A 153 4.76 -0.88 5.88
CA ALA A 153 3.90 -0.43 6.97
C ALA A 153 3.77 -1.48 8.08
N MET A 154 3.83 -2.78 7.76
CA MET A 154 3.88 -3.86 8.76
C MET A 154 5.18 -3.80 9.57
N VAL A 155 6.31 -3.49 8.91
CA VAL A 155 7.58 -3.20 9.61
C VAL A 155 7.42 -2.02 10.57
N LEU A 156 6.79 -0.92 10.11
CA LEU A 156 6.54 0.25 10.95
C LEU A 156 5.66 -0.06 12.16
N ASN A 157 4.67 -0.95 12.03
CA ASN A 157 3.86 -1.41 13.16
C ASN A 157 4.72 -2.11 14.22
N GLU A 158 5.65 -2.98 13.81
CA GLU A 158 6.58 -3.65 14.73
C GLU A 158 7.59 -2.66 15.35
N VAL A 159 8.12 -1.71 14.57
CA VAL A 159 8.99 -0.64 15.07
C VAL A 159 8.28 0.18 16.15
N GLN A 160 7.03 0.58 15.90
CA GLN A 160 6.23 1.31 16.90
C GLN A 160 5.99 0.47 18.15
N ALA A 161 5.69 -0.82 18.00
CA ALA A 161 5.47 -1.72 19.13
C ALA A 161 6.72 -1.87 20.02
N GLN A 162 7.90 -2.00 19.41
CA GLN A 162 9.18 -2.08 20.12
C GLN A 162 9.53 -0.75 20.81
N LEU A 163 9.43 0.38 20.08
CA LEU A 163 9.74 1.70 20.63
C LEU A 163 8.73 2.17 21.69
N ALA A 164 7.48 1.69 21.66
CA ALA A 164 6.47 2.03 22.65
C ALA A 164 6.81 1.54 24.07
N ASN A 165 7.71 0.55 24.19
CA ASN A 165 8.13 -0.08 25.43
C ASN A 165 9.63 0.08 25.71
N ASP A 166 10.38 0.73 24.83
CA ASP A 166 11.82 0.94 24.96
C ASP A 166 12.10 2.21 25.81
N PRO A 167 12.76 2.10 26.98
CA PRO A 167 13.11 3.26 27.80
C PRO A 167 14.14 4.19 27.14
N THR A 168 14.79 3.74 26.07
CA THR A 168 15.75 4.49 25.26
C THR A 168 15.15 5.00 23.94
N ALA A 169 13.84 4.83 23.74
CA ALA A 169 13.15 5.29 22.55
C ALA A 169 13.32 6.82 22.35
N PRO A 170 13.46 7.30 21.11
CA PRO A 170 13.48 8.73 20.84
C PRO A 170 12.26 9.45 21.44
N PRO A 171 12.41 10.69 21.92
CA PRO A 171 11.27 11.45 22.43
C PRO A 171 10.14 11.61 21.40
N PRO A 172 8.87 11.80 21.83
CA PRO A 172 7.71 11.90 20.94
C PRO A 172 7.85 12.90 19.78
N ASP A 173 8.57 14.01 19.99
CA ASP A 173 8.78 15.06 18.98
C ASP A 173 9.90 14.75 17.97
N LYS A 174 10.59 13.61 18.13
CA LYS A 174 11.73 13.23 17.27
C LYS A 174 11.38 12.25 16.16
N LEU A 175 10.20 11.62 16.20
CA LEU A 175 9.77 10.71 15.16
C LEU A 175 8.28 10.84 14.87
N SER A 176 7.92 10.55 13.64
CA SER A 176 6.55 10.30 13.20
C SER A 176 6.55 9.19 12.15
N PHE A 177 5.38 8.62 11.91
CA PHE A 177 5.20 7.46 11.05
C PHE A 177 4.22 7.79 9.91
N ALA A 178 4.55 7.41 8.69
CA ALA A 178 3.71 7.54 7.51
C ALA A 178 3.47 6.15 6.91
N MET A 179 2.23 5.69 6.96
CA MET A 179 1.84 4.33 6.60
C MET A 179 0.90 4.39 5.40
N TYR A 180 1.32 3.80 4.29
CA TYR A 180 0.55 3.70 3.05
C TYR A 180 0.11 2.26 2.85
N GLY A 181 -1.19 2.04 2.65
CA GLY A 181 -1.70 0.70 2.35
C GLY A 181 -1.41 -0.33 3.45
N ASP A 182 -1.47 0.04 4.74
CA ASP A 182 -1.13 -0.86 5.84
C ASP A 182 -2.04 -2.12 5.86
N PRO A 183 -1.50 -3.35 5.70
CA PRO A 183 -2.28 -4.58 5.70
C PRO A 183 -2.93 -4.95 7.04
N VAL A 184 -2.52 -4.33 8.14
CA VAL A 184 -2.96 -4.67 9.51
C VAL A 184 -3.53 -3.48 10.29
N ALA A 185 -3.92 -2.39 9.61
CA ALA A 185 -4.50 -1.23 10.26
C ALA A 185 -5.95 -1.44 10.74
N LYS A 186 -6.29 -0.73 11.82
CA LYS A 186 -7.64 -0.25 12.12
C LYS A 186 -7.60 1.27 12.00
N HIS A 187 -8.34 1.83 11.05
CA HIS A 187 -8.27 3.26 10.72
C HIS A 187 -9.64 3.91 10.88
N ALA A 188 -9.71 5.24 10.76
CA ALA A 188 -10.92 5.99 11.09
C ALA A 188 -12.13 5.72 10.16
N PHE A 189 -11.96 4.92 9.10
CA PHE A 189 -12.97 4.66 8.07
C PHE A 189 -13.22 3.16 7.81
N GLY A 190 -12.53 2.27 8.51
CA GLY A 190 -12.55 0.83 8.21
C GLY A 190 -11.38 0.07 8.83
N GLU A 191 -11.17 -1.14 8.35
CA GLU A 191 -10.09 -2.02 8.77
C GLU A 191 -9.47 -2.70 7.56
N SER A 192 -8.17 -2.98 7.64
CA SER A 192 -7.44 -3.71 6.62
C SER A 192 -7.83 -5.19 6.57
N PHE A 193 -7.58 -5.84 5.42
CA PHE A 193 -7.95 -7.22 5.15
C PHE A 193 -7.43 -8.20 6.23
N LEU A 194 -6.15 -8.12 6.61
CA LEU A 194 -5.60 -9.07 7.58
C LEU A 194 -6.23 -8.88 8.97
N THR A 195 -6.47 -7.63 9.37
CA THR A 195 -7.15 -7.29 10.62
C THR A 195 -8.56 -7.85 10.69
N GLN A 196 -9.33 -7.76 9.61
CA GLN A 196 -10.71 -8.26 9.57
C GLN A 196 -10.76 -9.79 9.54
N MET A 197 -9.80 -10.43 8.87
CA MET A 197 -9.86 -11.87 8.58
C MET A 197 -9.20 -12.75 9.62
N PHE A 198 -8.20 -12.23 10.34
CA PHE A 198 -7.37 -13.01 11.24
C PHE A 198 -7.38 -12.41 12.65
N PRO A 199 -7.71 -13.18 13.69
CA PRO A 199 -7.66 -12.68 15.06
C PRO A 199 -6.21 -12.42 15.49
N VAL A 200 -6.05 -11.48 16.41
CA VAL A 200 -4.78 -11.20 17.09
C VAL A 200 -4.14 -12.50 17.60
N GLY A 201 -2.84 -12.64 17.34
CA GLY A 201 -2.02 -13.79 17.74
C GLY A 201 -2.10 -14.99 16.80
N SER A 202 -3.03 -15.02 15.85
CA SER A 202 -3.03 -16.07 14.81
C SER A 202 -1.94 -15.82 13.77
N VAL A 203 -1.41 -16.90 13.20
CA VAL A 203 -0.46 -16.86 12.09
C VAL A 203 -1.23 -16.98 10.79
N VAL A 204 -1.00 -16.05 9.87
CA VAL A 204 -1.55 -16.08 8.52
C VAL A 204 -0.82 -17.17 7.73
N PRO A 205 -1.49 -18.28 7.34
CA PRO A 205 -0.80 -19.49 6.89
C PRO A 205 0.10 -19.31 5.66
N ALA A 206 -0.22 -18.38 4.75
CA ALA A 206 0.55 -18.11 3.54
C ALA A 206 1.65 -17.05 3.74
N LEU A 207 1.59 -16.25 4.82
CA LEU A 207 2.51 -15.15 5.05
C LEU A 207 3.56 -15.45 6.13
N ASP A 208 3.35 -16.52 6.90
CA ASP A 208 4.01 -16.79 8.19
C ASP A 208 4.01 -15.57 9.14
N TYR A 209 3.02 -14.70 8.97
CA TYR A 209 2.91 -13.44 9.69
C TYR A 209 1.93 -13.60 10.85
N ARG A 210 2.38 -13.27 12.06
CA ARG A 210 1.52 -13.27 13.26
C ARG A 210 0.81 -11.93 13.38
N ILE A 211 -0.52 -11.95 13.44
CA ILE A 211 -1.31 -10.73 13.63
C ILE A 211 -0.96 -10.10 15.00
N PRO A 212 -0.43 -8.86 15.02
CA PRO A 212 -0.03 -8.21 16.25
C PRO A 212 -1.26 -7.74 17.04
N ALA A 213 -1.10 -7.59 18.35
CA ALA A 213 -2.07 -6.84 19.14
C ALA A 213 -1.91 -5.34 18.85
N PRO A 214 -2.99 -4.54 18.88
CA PRO A 214 -2.86 -3.09 18.79
C PRO A 214 -1.96 -2.55 19.90
N VAL A 215 -1.00 -1.70 19.54
CA VAL A 215 -0.10 -1.02 20.49
C VAL A 215 -0.21 0.48 20.31
N GLU A 216 -0.36 1.20 21.41
CA GLU A 216 -0.25 2.67 21.41
C GLU A 216 1.22 3.09 21.49
N SER A 217 1.70 3.75 20.43
CA SER A 217 3.00 4.42 20.41
C SER A 217 2.88 5.87 20.89
N GLN A 218 4.02 6.48 21.24
CA GLN A 218 4.13 7.89 21.57
C GLN A 218 4.34 8.80 20.33
N TYR A 219 4.28 8.26 19.12
CA TYR A 219 4.63 8.99 17.90
C TYR A 219 3.40 9.27 17.04
N ASP A 220 3.35 10.47 16.49
CA ASP A 220 2.30 10.83 15.54
C ASP A 220 2.38 9.93 14.30
N THR A 221 1.23 9.43 13.86
CA THR A 221 1.08 8.51 12.72
C THR A 221 0.13 9.11 11.69
N TYR A 222 0.53 9.08 10.43
CA TYR A 222 -0.26 9.44 9.26
C TYR A 222 -0.59 8.16 8.48
N GLN A 223 -1.87 7.82 8.39
CA GLN A 223 -2.35 6.65 7.66
C GLN A 223 -2.98 7.11 6.35
N PHE A 224 -2.46 6.62 5.23
CA PHE A 224 -2.93 6.91 3.89
C PHE A 224 -3.61 5.69 3.31
N VAL A 225 -4.91 5.82 3.05
CA VAL A 225 -5.77 4.72 2.61
C VAL A 225 -6.40 5.11 1.29
N SER A 226 -6.16 4.34 0.24
CA SER A 226 -6.95 4.49 -0.99
C SER A 226 -8.34 3.94 -0.74
N ALA A 227 -9.37 4.66 -1.19
CA ALA A 227 -10.71 4.13 -1.21
C ALA A 227 -10.74 2.80 -2.00
N TYR A 228 -11.37 1.78 -1.43
CA TYR A 228 -11.54 0.45 -2.02
C TYR A 228 -10.26 -0.37 -2.24
N ASP A 229 -9.15 0.00 -1.61
CA ASP A 229 -7.96 -0.85 -1.55
C ASP A 229 -8.28 -2.22 -0.92
N SER A 230 -8.05 -3.31 -1.66
CA SER A 230 -8.22 -4.68 -1.14
C SER A 230 -7.37 -5.04 0.08
N ILE A 231 -6.33 -4.26 0.38
CA ILE A 231 -5.43 -4.49 1.50
C ILE A 231 -5.82 -3.62 2.68
N ALA A 232 -5.82 -2.30 2.48
CA ALA A 232 -6.02 -1.34 3.58
C ALA A 232 -7.47 -0.91 3.78
N ASP A 233 -8.38 -1.15 2.83
CA ASP A 233 -9.78 -0.70 2.87
C ASP A 233 -10.75 -1.83 2.50
N TRP A 234 -10.69 -2.92 3.26
CA TRP A 234 -11.49 -4.12 2.98
C TRP A 234 -12.98 -3.93 3.33
N PRO A 235 -13.93 -4.42 2.50
CA PRO A 235 -15.36 -4.35 2.83
C PRO A 235 -15.70 -5.07 4.14
N ASP A 236 -16.41 -4.39 5.05
CA ASP A 236 -16.84 -4.94 6.34
C ASP A 236 -18.14 -5.75 6.28
N ARG A 237 -18.77 -5.83 5.09
CA ARG A 237 -19.93 -6.68 4.79
C ARG A 237 -19.60 -7.70 3.70
N PRO A 238 -19.07 -8.87 4.09
CA PRO A 238 -18.56 -9.85 3.14
C PRO A 238 -19.63 -10.55 2.30
N ASP A 239 -20.92 -10.33 2.57
CA ASP A 239 -22.04 -10.79 1.76
C ASP A 239 -22.36 -9.87 0.57
N ASN A 240 -21.78 -8.66 0.54
CA ASN A 240 -21.87 -7.78 -0.62
C ASN A 240 -20.84 -8.16 -1.69
N TRP A 241 -21.30 -8.88 -2.71
CA TRP A 241 -20.44 -9.34 -3.79
C TRP A 241 -19.91 -8.21 -4.69
N MET A 242 -20.64 -7.10 -4.81
CA MET A 242 -20.20 -5.95 -5.60
C MET A 242 -19.01 -5.25 -4.95
N SER A 243 -19.04 -5.07 -3.63
CA SER A 243 -17.90 -4.49 -2.90
C SER A 243 -16.68 -5.41 -2.95
N LEU A 244 -16.88 -6.73 -2.86
CA LEU A 244 -15.78 -7.69 -3.01
C LEU A 244 -15.17 -7.64 -4.41
N ALA A 245 -15.99 -7.65 -5.47
CA ALA A 245 -15.50 -7.54 -6.84
C ALA A 245 -14.73 -6.23 -7.07
N ASN A 246 -15.24 -5.11 -6.54
CA ASN A 246 -14.58 -3.82 -6.63
C ASN A 246 -13.26 -3.78 -5.86
N ALA A 247 -13.23 -4.29 -4.62
CA ALA A 247 -12.01 -4.35 -3.84
C ALA A 247 -10.93 -5.18 -4.53
N VAL A 248 -11.27 -6.35 -5.10
CA VAL A 248 -10.33 -7.19 -5.85
C VAL A 248 -9.68 -6.45 -7.02
N VAL A 249 -10.44 -5.65 -7.78
CA VAL A 249 -9.86 -4.79 -8.82
C VAL A 249 -9.05 -3.64 -8.20
N GLY A 250 -9.48 -3.13 -7.05
CA GLY A 250 -8.80 -2.10 -6.25
C GLY A 250 -7.36 -2.45 -5.85
N LEU A 251 -7.02 -3.74 -5.76
CA LEU A 251 -5.63 -4.19 -5.57
C LEU A 251 -4.70 -3.66 -6.66
N ALA A 252 -5.14 -3.79 -7.93
CA ALA A 252 -4.34 -3.45 -9.10
C ALA A 252 -4.26 -1.94 -9.35
N THR A 253 -5.22 -1.18 -8.82
CA THR A 253 -5.37 0.24 -9.10
C THR A 253 -4.85 1.09 -7.94
N GLY A 254 -5.34 0.90 -6.72
CA GLY A 254 -5.12 1.89 -5.66
C GLY A 254 -3.98 1.60 -4.68
N HIS A 255 -3.69 0.31 -4.42
CA HIS A 255 -2.86 -0.09 -3.27
C HIS A 255 -1.46 0.53 -3.28
N THR A 256 -0.75 0.44 -4.40
CA THR A 256 0.58 1.06 -4.57
C THR A 256 0.48 2.54 -4.93
N ALA A 257 -0.50 2.90 -5.76
CA ALA A 257 -0.64 4.26 -6.29
C ALA A 257 -0.85 5.31 -5.19
N VAL A 258 -1.48 4.92 -4.07
CA VAL A 258 -1.72 5.79 -2.91
C VAL A 258 -0.44 6.46 -2.38
N ALA A 259 0.71 5.81 -2.49
CA ALA A 259 2.01 6.35 -2.08
C ALA A 259 2.51 7.54 -2.91
N PHE A 260 1.95 7.74 -4.10
CA PHE A 260 2.33 8.79 -5.05
C PHE A 260 1.28 9.89 -5.18
N THR A 261 0.29 9.87 -4.30
CA THR A 261 -0.73 10.92 -4.20
C THR A 261 -0.15 12.15 -3.50
N ASN A 262 -0.96 13.21 -3.39
CA ASN A 262 -0.57 14.43 -2.70
C ASN A 262 -1.73 15.05 -1.90
N PRO A 263 -1.44 16.01 -0.99
CA PRO A 263 -2.45 16.61 -0.12
C PRO A 263 -3.66 17.22 -0.83
N SER A 264 -3.49 17.72 -2.06
CA SER A 264 -4.58 18.38 -2.79
C SER A 264 -5.68 17.40 -3.24
N MET A 265 -5.37 16.11 -3.30
CA MET A 265 -6.29 15.05 -3.68
C MET A 265 -7.20 14.60 -2.52
N VAL A 266 -7.04 15.16 -1.31
CA VAL A 266 -7.81 14.72 -0.14
C VAL A 266 -8.81 15.79 0.30
N PRO A 267 -10.12 15.54 0.14
CA PRO A 267 -11.14 16.45 0.66
C PRO A 267 -11.07 16.57 2.20
N PRO A 268 -11.34 17.74 2.79
CA PRO A 268 -11.24 17.92 4.24
C PRO A 268 -12.05 16.93 5.08
N GLN A 269 -13.25 16.53 4.63
CA GLN A 269 -14.09 15.54 5.31
C GLN A 269 -13.51 14.12 5.33
N ASN A 270 -12.52 13.84 4.48
CA ASN A 270 -11.81 12.56 4.42
C ASN A 270 -10.61 12.50 5.38
N ILE A 271 -10.41 13.54 6.19
CA ILE A 271 -9.32 13.61 7.16
C ILE A 271 -9.91 13.44 8.56
N ARG A 272 -9.49 12.39 9.27
CA ARG A 272 -9.92 12.12 10.65
C ARG A 272 -8.71 11.92 11.54
N THR A 273 -8.68 12.61 12.67
CA THR A 273 -7.61 12.50 13.67
C THR A 273 -8.15 11.96 14.98
N ASN A 274 -7.48 10.95 15.51
CA ASN A 274 -7.68 10.43 16.86
C ASN A 274 -6.43 10.68 17.72
N VAL A 275 -6.60 10.82 19.03
CA VAL A 275 -5.50 10.97 19.99
C VAL A 275 -5.54 9.81 20.97
N ASN A 276 -4.42 9.11 21.12
CA ASN A 276 -4.31 7.95 22.00
C ASN A 276 -4.00 8.34 23.45
N SER A 277 -3.92 7.37 24.36
CA SER A 277 -3.68 7.66 25.79
C SER A 277 -2.28 8.21 26.10
N LYS A 278 -1.32 8.03 25.17
CA LYS A 278 0.03 8.60 25.23
C LYS A 278 0.13 10.00 24.63
N GLY A 279 -0.98 10.56 24.14
CA GLY A 279 -1.04 11.90 23.55
C GLY A 279 -0.62 11.98 22.08
N ALA A 280 -0.29 10.85 21.45
CA ALA A 280 0.07 10.80 20.04
C ALA A 280 -1.17 10.83 19.15
N LYS A 281 -1.06 11.48 18.00
CA LYS A 281 -2.13 11.62 17.01
C LYS A 281 -2.01 10.56 15.93
N THR A 282 -3.11 9.89 15.60
CA THR A 282 -3.26 9.15 14.35
C THR A 282 -4.17 9.94 13.43
N THR A 283 -3.65 10.41 12.30
CA THR A 283 -4.44 11.10 11.26
C THR A 283 -4.61 10.17 10.07
N THR A 284 -5.84 9.76 9.79
CA THR A 284 -6.20 8.97 8.62
C THR A 284 -6.65 9.88 7.49
N TYR A 285 -6.06 9.70 6.31
CA TYR A 285 -6.45 10.30 5.04
C TYR A 285 -7.08 9.22 4.16
N MET A 286 -8.39 9.33 3.94
CA MET A 286 -9.08 8.54 2.92
C MET A 286 -8.92 9.24 1.57
N ILE A 287 -8.18 8.65 0.64
CA ILE A 287 -7.87 9.27 -0.64
C ILE A 287 -8.87 8.74 -1.69
N PRO A 288 -9.73 9.60 -2.28
CA PRO A 288 -10.70 9.18 -3.29
C PRO A 288 -10.02 8.77 -4.59
N GLU A 289 -10.52 7.70 -5.23
CA GLU A 289 -10.15 7.39 -6.62
C GLU A 289 -10.94 8.28 -7.59
N GLN A 290 -10.42 8.51 -8.79
CA GLN A 290 -11.15 9.27 -9.81
C GLN A 290 -12.45 8.56 -10.23
N HIS A 291 -12.38 7.24 -10.38
CA HIS A 291 -13.51 6.36 -10.67
C HIS A 291 -13.43 5.13 -9.78
N LEU A 292 -14.52 4.36 -9.67
CA LEU A 292 -14.46 3.05 -9.01
C LEU A 292 -13.39 2.16 -9.67
N PRO A 293 -12.71 1.30 -8.90
CA PRO A 293 -11.88 0.24 -9.46
C PRO A 293 -12.56 -0.59 -10.55
N LEU A 294 -13.86 -0.91 -10.43
CA LEU A 294 -14.60 -1.60 -11.50
C LEU A 294 -14.77 -0.78 -12.79
N VAL A 295 -14.68 0.55 -12.71
CA VAL A 295 -14.89 1.47 -13.82
C VAL A 295 -13.58 1.86 -14.50
N LEU A 296 -12.48 1.94 -13.75
CA LEU A 296 -11.14 2.27 -14.25
C LEU A 296 -10.69 1.46 -15.50
N PRO A 297 -10.93 0.13 -15.60
CA PRO A 297 -10.62 -0.61 -16.82
C PRO A 297 -11.21 -0.01 -18.10
N PHE A 298 -12.46 0.47 -18.03
CA PHE A 298 -13.14 1.05 -19.19
C PHE A 298 -12.50 2.38 -19.58
N LYS A 299 -12.05 3.18 -18.60
CA LYS A 299 -11.29 4.40 -18.85
C LYS A 299 -10.03 4.10 -19.66
N TYR A 300 -9.29 3.07 -19.25
CA TYR A 300 -8.06 2.66 -19.92
C TYR A 300 -8.30 2.03 -21.31
N LEU A 301 -9.53 1.59 -21.58
CA LEU A 301 -9.99 1.18 -22.91
C LEU A 301 -10.54 2.34 -23.76
N GLY A 302 -10.47 3.58 -23.28
CA GLY A 302 -10.86 4.79 -24.01
C GLY A 302 -12.35 5.12 -23.96
N VAL A 303 -13.11 4.57 -23.02
CA VAL A 303 -14.50 5.00 -22.77
C VAL A 303 -14.51 6.44 -22.26
N ASP A 304 -15.46 7.24 -22.75
CA ASP A 304 -15.53 8.67 -22.43
C ASP A 304 -15.96 8.96 -20.99
N GLU A 305 -15.46 10.08 -20.46
CA GLU A 305 -15.70 10.56 -19.10
C GLU A 305 -17.19 10.65 -18.72
N GLY A 306 -18.05 11.05 -19.67
CA GLY A 306 -19.49 11.14 -19.43
C GLY A 306 -20.13 9.77 -19.19
N THR A 307 -19.65 8.75 -19.89
CA THR A 307 -20.07 7.36 -19.71
C THR A 307 -19.51 6.76 -18.42
N LEU A 308 -18.22 7.00 -18.10
CA LEU A 308 -17.60 6.54 -16.85
C LEU A 308 -18.34 7.09 -15.62
N ASN A 309 -18.65 8.39 -15.62
CA ASN A 309 -19.41 9.03 -14.54
C ASN A 309 -20.81 8.45 -14.35
N ARG A 310 -21.47 8.00 -15.44
CA ARG A 310 -22.75 7.31 -15.36
C ARG A 310 -22.60 5.91 -14.78
N LEU A 311 -21.54 5.18 -15.15
CA LEU A 311 -21.24 3.86 -14.58
C LEU A 311 -20.99 3.97 -13.07
N ASP A 312 -20.18 4.93 -12.63
CA ASP A 312 -19.98 5.20 -11.21
C ASP A 312 -21.29 5.52 -10.50
N GLY A 313 -22.13 6.39 -11.08
CA GLY A 313 -23.43 6.73 -10.52
C GLY A 313 -24.36 5.53 -10.30
N VAL A 314 -24.21 4.46 -11.09
CA VAL A 314 -24.97 3.21 -10.96
C VAL A 314 -24.30 2.23 -10.00
N LEU A 315 -22.99 2.03 -10.13
CA LEU A 315 -22.25 0.98 -9.43
C LEU A 315 -21.86 1.39 -8.01
N LYS A 316 -21.57 2.68 -7.78
CA LYS A 316 -21.05 3.17 -6.49
C LYS A 316 -21.99 2.86 -5.32
N PRO A 317 -23.32 3.07 -5.41
CA PRO A 317 -24.21 2.68 -4.32
C PRO A 317 -24.19 1.17 -4.00
N MET A 318 -23.99 0.33 -5.01
CA MET A 318 -23.92 -1.13 -4.84
C MET A 318 -22.63 -1.55 -4.12
N VAL A 319 -21.51 -0.93 -4.50
CA VAL A 319 -20.20 -1.13 -3.87
C VAL A 319 -20.20 -0.55 -2.45
N ASP A 320 -20.66 0.68 -2.28
CA ASP A 320 -20.69 1.39 -1.00
C ASP A 320 -21.51 0.67 0.07
N ALA A 321 -22.55 -0.05 -0.33
CA ALA A 321 -23.36 -0.85 0.57
C ALA A 321 -22.56 -1.94 1.30
N GLY A 322 -21.35 -2.29 0.81
CA GLY A 322 -20.43 -3.22 1.45
C GLY A 322 -19.58 -2.63 2.58
N TYR A 323 -19.71 -1.33 2.84
CA TYR A 323 -18.87 -0.57 3.77
C TYR A 323 -19.73 0.23 4.75
N SER A 324 -19.67 -0.12 6.03
CA SER A 324 -20.47 0.53 7.08
C SER A 324 -20.20 2.02 7.26
N ARG A 325 -19.01 2.51 6.87
CA ARG A 325 -18.68 3.94 6.83
C ARG A 325 -19.63 4.78 5.97
N ASN A 326 -20.36 4.16 5.06
CA ASN A 326 -21.29 4.83 4.13
C ASN A 326 -22.74 4.86 4.64
N ASP A 327 -23.05 4.23 5.78
CA ASP A 327 -24.41 4.14 6.32
C ASP A 327 -25.00 5.48 6.74
N ASP A 328 -24.14 6.39 7.20
CA ASP A 328 -24.50 7.75 7.56
C ASP A 328 -23.94 8.71 6.50
N PRO A 329 -24.79 9.21 5.57
CA PRO A 329 -24.36 10.13 4.54
C PRO A 329 -23.77 11.45 5.08
N LEU A 330 -24.04 11.81 6.34
CA LEU A 330 -23.50 13.03 6.95
C LEU A 330 -22.03 12.89 7.33
N THR A 331 -21.56 11.65 7.53
CA THR A 331 -20.20 11.35 7.95
C THR A 331 -19.42 10.53 6.93
N ALA A 332 -20.08 9.98 5.91
CA ALA A 332 -19.44 9.21 4.83
C ALA A 332 -18.34 10.02 4.12
N PRO A 333 -17.15 9.44 3.89
CA PRO A 333 -16.11 10.08 3.10
C PRO A 333 -16.48 10.10 1.61
N ILE A 334 -15.88 11.03 0.86
CA ILE A 334 -15.89 10.96 -0.61
C ILE A 334 -14.91 9.89 -1.04
N THR A 335 -15.39 8.80 -1.63
CA THR A 335 -14.55 7.67 -2.07
C THR A 335 -14.31 7.64 -3.58
N VAL A 336 -15.14 8.34 -4.35
CA VAL A 336 -14.97 8.56 -5.79
C VAL A 336 -15.17 10.04 -6.06
N ASP A 337 -14.20 10.68 -6.72
CA ASP A 337 -14.26 12.07 -7.15
C ASP A 337 -13.67 12.20 -8.56
N PRO A 338 -14.51 12.30 -9.61
CA PRO A 338 -14.04 12.38 -11.00
C PRO A 338 -13.14 13.59 -11.30
N VAL A 339 -13.16 14.62 -10.43
CA VAL A 339 -12.44 15.88 -10.63
C VAL A 339 -11.14 15.90 -9.82
N ASN A 340 -11.20 15.57 -8.54
CA ASN A 340 -10.04 15.68 -7.62
C ASN A 340 -9.50 14.33 -7.15
N GLY A 341 -10.22 13.24 -7.40
CA GLY A 341 -9.76 11.89 -7.12
C GLY A 341 -8.61 11.54 -8.03
N TYR A 342 -7.69 10.72 -7.53
CA TYR A 342 -6.47 10.42 -8.28
C TYR A 342 -6.73 9.34 -9.33
N ASP A 343 -5.98 9.43 -10.43
CA ASP A 343 -5.86 8.36 -11.42
C ASP A 343 -4.60 7.54 -11.09
N PRO A 344 -4.74 6.24 -10.73
CA PRO A 344 -3.63 5.33 -10.48
C PRO A 344 -2.51 5.39 -11.51
N ALA A 345 -2.84 5.38 -12.80
CA ALA A 345 -1.87 5.38 -13.87
C ALA A 345 -1.14 6.73 -13.94
N ALA A 346 -1.84 7.84 -13.67
CA ALA A 346 -1.25 9.18 -13.73
C ALA A 346 -0.31 9.45 -12.56
N VAL A 347 -0.67 9.06 -11.33
CA VAL A 347 0.18 9.30 -10.15
C VAL A 347 1.41 8.39 -10.11
N THR A 348 1.31 7.19 -10.69
CA THR A 348 2.46 6.28 -10.79
C THR A 348 3.35 6.59 -12.00
N ALA A 349 2.84 7.26 -13.05
CA ALA A 349 3.58 7.55 -14.26
C ALA A 349 4.95 8.21 -14.04
N PRO A 350 5.14 9.22 -13.16
CA PRO A 350 6.47 9.79 -12.92
C PRO A 350 7.47 8.79 -12.33
N ALA A 351 7.01 7.89 -11.47
CA ALA A 351 7.85 6.82 -10.91
C ALA A 351 8.19 5.78 -12.00
N THR A 352 7.21 5.40 -12.82
CA THR A 352 7.39 4.50 -13.97
C THR A 352 8.31 5.13 -15.04
N GLN A 353 8.19 6.42 -15.31
CA GLN A 353 9.06 7.11 -16.28
C GLN A 353 10.51 7.21 -15.78
N ALA A 354 10.71 7.50 -14.49
CA ALA A 354 12.02 7.48 -13.86
C ALA A 354 12.65 6.08 -13.87
N ALA A 355 11.81 5.04 -13.76
CA ALA A 355 12.20 3.63 -13.81
C ALA A 355 12.56 3.13 -15.23
N PHE A 356 11.80 3.52 -16.25
CA PHE A 356 11.82 2.87 -17.57
C PHE A 356 12.19 3.80 -18.75
N GLY A 357 12.61 5.04 -18.51
CA GLY A 357 13.10 5.95 -19.56
C GLY A 357 12.04 6.35 -20.60
N GLY A 358 10.77 6.47 -20.20
CA GLY A 358 9.68 7.02 -21.02
C GLY A 358 9.15 6.14 -22.15
N GLY A 359 9.61 4.89 -22.28
CA GLY A 359 9.22 3.98 -23.37
C GLY A 359 8.05 3.02 -23.08
N SER A 360 7.68 2.81 -21.82
CA SER A 360 6.57 1.92 -21.43
C SER A 360 5.37 2.74 -20.96
N ASP A 361 4.25 2.65 -21.70
CA ASP A 361 3.00 3.30 -21.34
C ASP A 361 2.36 2.60 -20.12
N PRO A 362 2.11 3.31 -19.00
CA PRO A 362 1.51 2.74 -17.77
C PRO A 362 0.17 2.05 -18.01
N VAL A 363 -0.60 2.52 -19.00
CA VAL A 363 -1.87 1.91 -19.40
C VAL A 363 -1.65 0.51 -19.98
N SER A 364 -0.59 0.30 -20.76
CA SER A 364 -0.23 -1.01 -21.31
C SER A 364 0.20 -2.01 -20.24
N GLN A 365 0.85 -1.56 -19.15
CA GLN A 365 1.22 -2.42 -18.01
C GLN A 365 -0.01 -2.86 -17.21
N LEU A 366 -0.92 -1.93 -16.92
CA LEU A 366 -2.17 -2.23 -16.23
C LEU A 366 -3.09 -3.13 -17.07
N LEU A 367 -3.21 -2.85 -18.37
CA LEU A 367 -3.94 -3.71 -19.31
C LEU A 367 -3.33 -5.10 -19.41
N SER A 368 -1.99 -5.22 -19.40
CA SER A 368 -1.31 -6.53 -19.40
C SER A 368 -1.61 -7.33 -18.13
N GLY A 369 -1.62 -6.68 -16.96
CA GLY A 369 -2.03 -7.29 -15.69
C GLY A 369 -3.48 -7.76 -15.70
N MET A 370 -4.40 -6.94 -16.23
CA MET A 370 -5.81 -7.30 -16.38
C MET A 370 -6.04 -8.44 -17.37
N GLN A 371 -5.34 -8.44 -18.50
CA GLN A 371 -5.49 -9.41 -19.57
C GLN A 371 -4.91 -10.77 -19.16
N TYR A 372 -3.88 -10.80 -18.32
CA TYR A 372 -3.38 -12.01 -17.69
C TYR A 372 -4.42 -12.67 -16.77
N VAL A 373 -5.10 -11.89 -15.92
CA VAL A 373 -6.16 -12.37 -15.02
C VAL A 373 -7.33 -12.95 -15.81
N LEU A 374 -7.76 -12.28 -16.89
CA LEU A 374 -8.86 -12.76 -17.73
C LEU A 374 -8.54 -14.07 -18.46
N ASN A 375 -7.28 -14.27 -18.86
CA ASN A 375 -6.87 -15.46 -19.61
C ASN A 375 -6.60 -16.70 -18.74
N HIS A 376 -6.49 -16.57 -17.42
CA HIS A 376 -6.16 -17.67 -16.50
C HIS A 376 -7.31 -18.07 -15.55
N GLN A 377 -8.55 -17.59 -15.76
CA GLN A 377 -9.73 -18.04 -15.00
C GLN A 377 -10.30 -19.41 -15.46
N GLY A 378 -9.52 -20.25 -16.12
CA GLY A 378 -10.02 -21.47 -16.78
C GLY A 378 -9.23 -22.75 -16.55
N GLY A 379 -8.52 -22.90 -15.43
CA GLY A 379 -7.76 -24.10 -15.06
C GLY A 379 -8.31 -24.83 -13.85
#